data_AF-A0A7X9GEA8-F1
#
_entry.id   AF-A0A7X9GEA8-F1
#
_cell.length_a   1.000
_cell.length_b   1.000
_cell.length_c   1.000
_cell.angle_alpha   90.00
_cell.angle_beta   90.00
_cell.angle_gamma   90.00
#
_symmetry.space_group_name_H-M   'P 1'
#
loop_
_entity.id
_entity.type
_entity.pdbx_description
1 polymer ?
#
loop_
_entity_poly.entity_id
_entity_poly.type
_entity_poly.pdbx_seq_one_letter_code
_entity_poly.pdbx_strand_id
1 'polypeptide(L)'
;MVNRSALSGEAALTFLGENIPAIGPRFNNRDEALAVARKYLEGNHRVSGKKRETRVQIYLNKQVDGRYSMVVMNSRQVICKLNNLDELLLKRFRKGLKKKLFILTCFVDGENGQECLVLTEGLGA
;
A
#
# COMPACT_ATOMS: atom_id res chain seq x y z
N MET A 1 23.82 -12.48 6.50
CA MET A 1 23.00 -11.27 6.25
C MET A 1 21.55 -11.69 6.10
N VAL A 2 20.77 -11.60 7.18
CA VAL A 2 19.34 -11.92 7.16
C VAL A 2 18.59 -10.60 7.30
N ASN A 3 18.10 -10.06 6.19
CA ASN A 3 17.14 -8.96 6.22
C ASN A 3 15.77 -9.54 5.86
N ARG A 4 15.24 -10.37 6.77
CA ARG A 4 13.87 -10.88 6.73
C ARG A 4 13.01 -9.95 7.59
N SER A 5 12.45 -8.92 6.97
CA SER A 5 11.18 -8.36 7.41
C SER A 5 10.29 -8.27 6.18
N ALA A 6 9.77 -9.43 5.78
CA ALA A 6 8.57 -9.45 4.97
C ALA A 6 7.47 -8.88 5.86
N LEU A 7 6.97 -7.68 5.54
CA LEU A 7 5.70 -7.19 6.08
C LEU A 7 4.60 -8.09 5.51
N SER A 8 4.51 -9.30 6.05
CA SER A 8 3.46 -10.27 5.80
C SER A 8 2.40 -10.07 6.89
N GLY A 9 1.73 -8.92 6.85
CA GLY A 9 0.58 -8.59 7.68
C GLY A 9 -0.61 -8.26 6.79
N GLU A 10 -1.82 -8.57 7.24
CA GLU A 10 -3.07 -8.25 6.56
C GLU A 10 -3.07 -6.77 6.12
N ALA A 11 -3.31 -6.53 4.84
CA ALA A 11 -3.36 -5.19 4.28
C ALA A 11 -4.78 -4.62 4.38
N ALA A 12 -4.91 -3.30 4.27
CA ALA A 12 -6.18 -2.62 4.11
C ALA A 12 -6.20 -1.78 2.83
N LEU A 13 -7.41 -1.56 2.33
CA LEU A 13 -7.72 -0.72 1.18
C LEU A 13 -8.89 0.17 1.54
N THR A 14 -8.71 1.47 1.38
CA THR A 14 -9.79 2.46 1.44
C THR A 14 -9.74 3.36 0.21
N PHE A 15 -10.77 4.20 0.05
CA PHE A 15 -10.88 5.15 -1.04
C PHE A 15 -11.05 6.55 -0.46
N LEU A 16 -10.14 7.47 -0.81
CA LEU A 16 -10.12 8.84 -0.31
C LEU A 16 -10.64 9.80 -1.38
N GLY A 17 -11.34 10.86 -0.97
CA GLY A 17 -11.85 11.91 -1.86
C GLY A 17 -12.67 11.36 -3.03
N GLU A 18 -12.29 11.72 -4.27
CA GLU A 18 -12.92 11.27 -5.52
C GLU A 18 -12.60 9.81 -5.92
N ASN A 19 -12.53 8.88 -4.96
CA ASN A 19 -12.15 7.47 -5.11
C ASN A 19 -10.67 7.20 -5.39
N ILE A 20 -9.76 8.01 -4.86
CA ILE A 20 -8.32 7.72 -4.92
C ILE A 20 -8.03 6.51 -4.03
N PRO A 21 -7.51 5.38 -4.56
CA PRO A 21 -7.24 4.21 -3.75
C PRO A 21 -6.10 4.48 -2.77
N ALA A 22 -6.29 4.16 -1.50
CA ALA A 22 -5.27 4.17 -0.47
C ALA A 22 -5.08 2.76 0.08
N ILE A 23 -3.87 2.22 -0.07
CA ILE A 23 -3.52 0.84 0.25
C ILE A 23 -2.27 0.78 1.12
N GLY A 24 -2.23 -0.18 2.04
CA GLY A 24 -1.14 -0.27 2.99
C GLY A 24 -1.19 -1.49 3.90
N PRO A 25 -0.07 -1.86 4.52
CA PRO A 25 -0.08 -2.78 5.65
C PRO A 25 -0.88 -2.20 6.83
N ARG A 26 -1.50 -3.10 7.60
CA ARG A 26 -2.14 -2.77 8.87
C ARG A 26 -1.21 -3.10 10.03
N PHE A 27 -1.32 -2.31 11.09
CA PHE A 27 -0.55 -2.47 12.31
C PHE A 27 -1.46 -2.30 13.53
N ASN A 28 -1.17 -3.06 14.57
CA ASN A 28 -1.85 -2.91 15.86
C ASN A 28 -1.10 -1.90 16.75
N ASN A 29 0.07 -1.43 16.31
CA ASN A 29 0.94 -0.53 17.04
C ASN A 29 1.24 0.71 16.17
N ARG A 30 0.95 1.90 16.71
CA ARG A 30 1.14 3.17 16.01
C ARG A 30 2.61 3.50 15.74
N ASP A 31 3.51 3.21 16.68
CA ASP A 31 4.94 3.49 16.55
C ASP A 31 5.58 2.64 15.46
N GLU A 32 5.18 1.37 15.35
CA GLU A 32 5.61 0.48 14.25
C GLU A 32 5.14 1.01 12.90
N ALA A 33 3.87 1.39 12.82
CA ALA A 33 3.28 1.94 11.61
C ALA A 33 3.97 3.26 11.18
N LEU A 34 4.28 4.14 12.14
CA LEU A 34 5.04 5.36 11.90
C LEU A 34 6.47 5.08 11.46
N ALA A 35 7.15 4.09 12.05
CA ALA A 35 8.49 3.70 11.65
C ALA A 35 8.51 3.17 10.20
N VAL A 36 7.48 2.42 9.80
CA VAL A 36 7.34 1.94 8.41
C VAL A 36 7.00 3.08 7.45
N ALA A 37 6.07 3.96 7.81
CA ALA A 37 5.72 5.14 7.01
C ALA A 37 6.95 6.05 6.77
N ARG A 38 7.76 6.27 7.81
CA ARG A 38 9.04 7.00 7.70
C ARG A 38 10.02 6.32 6.76
N LYS A 39 10.10 4.98 6.75
CA LYS A 39 10.95 4.26 5.77
C LYS A 39 10.48 4.46 4.33
N TYR A 40 9.17 4.55 4.08
CA TYR A 40 8.66 4.88 2.74
C TYR A 40 9.08 6.28 2.31
N LEU A 41 9.10 7.24 3.25
CA LEU A 41 9.62 8.59 3.01
C LEU A 41 11.12 8.65 2.78
N GLU A 42 11.89 8.03 3.66
CA GLU A 42 13.35 8.08 3.63
C GLU A 42 13.90 7.37 2.39
N GLY A 43 13.19 6.34 1.91
CA GLY A 43 13.43 5.73 0.61
C GLY A 43 13.33 6.72 -0.56
N ASN A 44 12.56 7.81 -0.40
CA ASN A 44 12.47 8.89 -1.38
C ASN A 44 13.55 9.97 -1.18
N HIS A 45 14.13 10.13 0.02
CA HIS A 45 15.14 11.16 0.31
C HIS A 45 16.60 10.69 0.14
N ARG A 46 16.92 9.42 0.35
CA ARG A 46 18.32 8.92 0.23
C ARG A 46 18.86 8.80 -1.20
N VAL A 47 18.10 9.19 -2.22
CA VAL A 47 18.49 9.12 -3.64
C VAL A 47 18.39 10.50 -4.32
N SER A 48 18.73 11.57 -3.60
CA SER A 48 18.75 12.96 -4.13
C SER A 48 19.84 13.24 -5.20
N GLY A 49 20.48 12.21 -5.77
CA GLY A 49 21.51 12.37 -6.82
C GLY A 49 21.14 11.82 -8.19
N LYS A 50 20.20 10.87 -8.29
CA LYS A 50 19.73 10.30 -9.57
C LYS A 50 18.28 9.87 -9.41
N LYS A 51 17.36 10.53 -10.13
CA LYS A 51 15.94 10.14 -10.27
C LYS A 51 15.84 8.63 -10.61
N ARG A 52 15.72 7.79 -9.59
CA ARG A 52 15.07 6.49 -9.71
C ARG A 52 13.81 6.62 -8.87
N GLU A 53 12.73 6.99 -9.54
CA GLU A 53 11.37 6.84 -9.00
C GLU A 53 11.30 5.47 -8.33
N THR A 54 10.96 5.43 -7.04
CA THR A 54 10.64 4.18 -6.35
C THR A 54 9.40 3.61 -7.04
N ARG A 55 9.60 2.79 -8.08
CA ARG A 55 8.51 2.20 -8.84
C ARG A 55 7.81 1.16 -7.97
N VAL A 56 6.63 1.53 -7.49
CA VAL A 56 5.72 0.59 -6.85
C VAL A 56 4.95 -0.13 -7.96
N GLN A 57 4.89 -1.45 -7.85
CA GLN A 57 4.20 -2.34 -8.78
C GLN A 57 3.02 -2.98 -8.09
N ILE A 58 1.91 -3.12 -8.82
CA ILE A 58 0.69 -3.74 -8.32
C ILE A 58 0.36 -4.93 -9.23
N TYR A 59 0.28 -6.11 -8.62
CA TYR A 59 -0.07 -7.35 -9.29
C TYR A 59 -1.45 -7.80 -8.85
N LEU A 60 -2.31 -8.17 -9.80
CA LEU A 60 -3.66 -8.66 -9.56
C LEU A 60 -3.79 -10.08 -10.09
N ASN A 61 -4.14 -11.03 -9.21
CA ASN A 61 -4.28 -12.44 -9.57
C ASN A 61 -5.67 -12.95 -9.20
N LYS A 62 -6.32 -13.66 -10.12
CA LYS A 62 -7.58 -14.37 -9.85
C LYS A 62 -7.29 -15.60 -8.97
N GLN A 63 -8.11 -15.82 -7.96
CA GLN A 63 -8.06 -16.96 -7.04
C GLN A 63 -8.97 -18.09 -7.53
N VAL A 64 -8.78 -19.29 -6.98
CA VAL A 64 -9.51 -20.52 -7.37
C VAL A 64 -11.02 -20.39 -7.15
N ASP A 65 -11.43 -19.64 -6.13
CA ASP A 65 -12.83 -19.40 -5.77
C ASP A 65 -13.50 -18.28 -6.59
N GLY A 66 -12.79 -17.73 -7.58
CA GLY A 66 -13.29 -16.65 -8.44
C GLY A 66 -13.04 -15.24 -7.91
N ARG A 67 -12.55 -15.06 -6.67
CA ARG A 67 -12.14 -13.76 -6.12
C ARG A 67 -10.76 -13.34 -6.64
N TYR A 68 -10.27 -12.20 -6.18
CA TYR A 68 -8.97 -11.66 -6.57
C TYR A 68 -8.05 -11.44 -5.37
N SER A 69 -6.76 -11.57 -5.61
CA SER A 69 -5.69 -11.11 -4.71
C SER A 69 -4.93 -9.97 -5.36
N MET A 70 -4.42 -9.06 -4.53
CA MET A 70 -3.59 -7.94 -4.94
C MET A 70 -2.29 -7.94 -4.14
N VAL A 71 -1.17 -7.81 -4.83
CA VAL A 71 0.16 -7.71 -4.22
C VAL A 71 0.76 -6.37 -4.61
N VAL A 72 1.16 -5.57 -3.61
CA VAL A 72 1.89 -4.32 -3.81
C VAL A 72 3.35 -4.58 -3.50
N MET A 73 4.23 -4.24 -4.43
CA MET A 73 5.66 -4.49 -4.34
C MET A 73 6.45 -3.22 -4.64
N ASN A 74 7.58 -3.03 -3.96
CA ASN A 74 8.63 -2.17 -4.46
C ASN A 74 9.63 -3.01 -5.29
N SER A 75 10.71 -2.39 -5.75
CA SER A 75 11.71 -2.98 -6.65
C SER A 75 12.28 -4.34 -6.22
N ARG A 76 12.19 -4.75 -4.94
CA ARG A 76 12.67 -6.07 -4.47
C ARG A 76 11.86 -6.69 -3.33
N GLN A 77 10.82 -6.05 -2.83
CA GLN A 77 10.11 -6.48 -1.61
C GLN A 77 8.60 -6.33 -1.75
N VAL A 78 7.87 -7.32 -1.26
CA VAL A 78 6.43 -7.22 -1.05
C VAL A 78 6.19 -6.22 0.08
N ILE A 79 5.44 -5.18 -0.22
CA ILE A 79 4.99 -4.19 0.76
C ILE A 79 3.79 -4.73 1.51
N CYS A 80 2.77 -5.21 0.78
CA CYS A 80 1.55 -5.73 1.37
C CYS A 80 0.78 -6.63 0.38
N LYS A 81 -0.11 -7.48 0.92
CA LYS A 81 -0.98 -8.38 0.15
C LYS A 81 -2.42 -8.28 0.64
N LEU A 82 -3.35 -8.10 -0.29
CA LEU A 82 -4.78 -8.23 -0.08
C LEU A 82 -5.28 -9.52 -0.73
N ASN A 83 -6.14 -10.25 -0.04
CA ASN A 83 -6.79 -11.45 -0.56
C ASN A 83 -8.30 -11.24 -0.60
N ASN A 84 -9.00 -12.12 -1.32
CA ASN A 84 -10.45 -12.24 -1.30
C ASN A 84 -11.18 -10.96 -1.74
N LEU A 85 -10.56 -10.16 -2.61
CA LEU A 85 -11.17 -8.98 -3.23
C LEU A 85 -12.28 -9.45 -4.18
N ASP A 86 -13.48 -8.92 -4.01
CA ASP A 86 -14.57 -9.14 -4.96
C ASP A 86 -14.36 -8.32 -6.25
N GLU A 87 -15.12 -8.68 -7.29
CA GLU A 87 -15.02 -8.04 -8.61
C GLU A 87 -15.42 -6.56 -8.58
N LEU A 88 -16.35 -6.16 -7.72
CA LEU A 88 -16.82 -4.78 -7.61
C LEU A 88 -15.73 -3.89 -6.99
N LEU A 89 -15.07 -4.36 -5.93
CA LEU A 89 -13.96 -3.69 -5.27
C LEU A 89 -12.78 -3.55 -6.24
N LEU A 90 -12.50 -4.58 -7.04
CA LEU A 90 -11.49 -4.51 -8.08
C LEU A 90 -11.84 -3.49 -9.17
N LYS A 91 -13.10 -3.44 -9.62
CA LYS A 91 -13.58 -2.43 -10.57
C LYS A 91 -13.43 -1.02 -10.01
N ARG A 92 -13.78 -0.81 -8.73
CA ARG A 92 -13.58 0.48 -8.03
C ARG A 92 -12.11 0.86 -7.95
N PHE A 93 -11.25 -0.08 -7.57
CA PHE A 93 -9.80 0.12 -7.53
C PHE A 93 -9.25 0.56 -8.89
N ARG A 94 -9.58 -0.15 -9.97
CA ARG A 94 -9.19 0.20 -11.34
C ARG A 94 -9.74 1.55 -11.80
N LYS A 95 -10.98 1.89 -11.41
CA LYS A 95 -11.59 3.20 -11.69
C LYS A 95 -10.89 4.33 -10.91
N GLY A 96 -10.44 4.05 -9.68
CA GLY A 96 -9.72 4.99 -8.82
C GLY A 96 -8.28 5.24 -9.29
N LEU A 97 -7.63 4.23 -9.90
CA LEU A 97 -6.32 4.35 -10.55
C LEU A 97 -6.30 5.25 -11.81
N LYS A 98 -7.35 6.05 -12.06
CA LYS A 98 -7.32 7.06 -13.11
C LYS A 98 -6.16 8.02 -12.86
N LYS A 99 -5.39 8.32 -13.91
CA LYS A 99 -4.12 9.07 -13.85
C LYS A 99 -2.96 8.32 -13.16
N LYS A 100 -3.03 6.99 -13.01
CA LYS A 100 -1.98 6.14 -12.39
C LYS A 100 -1.68 6.49 -10.93
N LEU A 101 -2.64 7.11 -10.24
CA LEU A 101 -2.46 7.58 -8.87
C LEU A 101 -3.09 6.60 -7.87
N PHE A 102 -2.33 6.27 -6.84
CA PHE A 102 -2.82 5.66 -5.60
C PHE A 102 -1.95 6.15 -4.45
N ILE A 103 -2.44 5.99 -3.23
CA ILE A 103 -1.73 6.36 -2.01
C ILE A 103 -1.22 5.08 -1.36
N LEU A 104 0.10 5.01 -1.14
CA LEU A 104 0.70 4.02 -0.27
C LEU A 104 0.72 4.57 1.15
N THR A 105 0.13 3.85 2.10
CA THR A 105 -0.02 4.30 3.49
C THR A 105 0.19 3.16 4.48
N CYS A 106 0.04 3.43 5.78
CA CYS A 106 -0.02 2.45 6.85
C CYS A 106 -1.35 2.63 7.60
N PHE A 107 -2.02 1.55 7.92
CA PHE A 107 -3.25 1.57 8.71
C PHE A 107 -2.93 1.16 10.15
N VAL A 108 -3.56 1.82 11.11
CA VAL A 108 -3.45 1.47 12.53
C VAL A 108 -4.83 1.14 13.05
N ASP A 109 -4.95 0.00 13.74
CA ASP A 109 -6.17 -0.31 14.48
C ASP A 109 -6.28 0.65 15.67
N GLY A 110 -7.33 1.48 15.70
CA GLY A 110 -7.64 2.41 16.78
C GLY A 110 -8.93 2.03 17.53
N GLU A 111 -9.23 2.74 18.61
CA GLU A 111 -10.41 2.47 19.46
C GLU A 111 -11.74 2.61 18.71
N ASN A 112 -11.77 3.42 17.65
CA ASN A 112 -12.97 3.67 16.81
C ASN A 112 -12.89 2.98 15.43
N GLY A 113 -11.98 2.02 15.25
CA GLY A 113 -11.75 1.33 13.98
C GLY A 113 -10.41 1.67 13.34
N GLN A 114 -10.26 1.38 12.05
CA GLN A 114 -8.99 1.54 11.34
C GLN A 114 -8.71 2.99 10.95
N GLU A 115 -7.60 3.51 11.47
CA GLU A 115 -7.08 4.83 11.14
C GLU A 115 -6.02 4.73 10.04
N CYS A 116 -6.16 5.57 9.02
CA CYS A 116 -5.14 5.74 8.00
C CYS A 116 -4.09 6.74 8.51
N LEU A 117 -2.83 6.31 8.70
CA LEU A 117 -1.73 7.22 9.01
C LEU A 117 -1.32 7.97 7.73
N VAL A 118 -2.17 8.88 7.26
CA VAL A 118 -1.80 9.79 6.17
C VAL A 118 -0.93 10.89 6.74
N LEU A 119 0.37 10.64 6.73
CA LEU A 119 1.35 11.67 6.42
C LEU A 119 2.19 11.02 5.32
N THR A 120 1.93 11.40 4.07
CA THR A 120 2.95 11.77 3.05
C THR A 120 2.36 11.95 1.66
N GLU A 121 2.97 12.89 0.93
CA GLU A 121 2.57 13.33 -0.40
C GLU A 121 2.52 12.15 -1.38
N GLY A 122 1.32 11.71 -1.73
CA GLY A 122 1.10 10.74 -2.79
C GLY A 122 1.32 11.39 -4.15
N LEU A 123 2.47 11.16 -4.76
CA LEU A 123 2.67 11.37 -6.20
C LEU A 123 3.07 10.03 -6.84
N GLY A 124 2.13 9.44 -7.57
CA GLY A 124 2.40 8.37 -8.53
C GLY A 124 2.69 8.96 -9.91
N ALA A 125 3.70 8.43 -10.58
CA ALA A 125 3.99 8.65 -12.00
C ALA A 125 3.73 7.35 -12.81
#